data_AF-A0A7J7I4S0-F1
#
_entry.id   AF-A0A7J7I4S0-F1
#
_cell.length_a   1.000
_cell.length_b   1.000
_cell.length_c   1.000
_cell.angle_alpha   90.00
_cell.angle_beta   90.00
_cell.angle_gamma   90.00
#
_symmetry.space_group_name_H-M   'P 1'
#
loop_
_entity.id
_entity.type
_entity.pdbx_description
1 polymer ?
#
loop_
_entity_poly.entity_id
_entity_poly.type
_entity_poly.pdbx_seq_one_letter_code
_entity_poly.pdbx_strand_id
1 'polypeptide(L)'
;MWKNLSVEESKRLARENAKDIIACGFDISKTFIFSDFNYVGGTFYENMVRINKCVTYNKVVGIFGFTGEDHIGKISFPAVQDPYFRMTRDVAPRIGFHKPALIESLFFPALQGETGKMSASDPNSAIYVTDSSKDIKNKVCLEIFYE
;
A
#
# COMPACT_ATOMS: atom_id res chain seq x y z
N MET A 1 -1.23 2.65 12.89
CA MET A 1 0.16 2.16 13.05
C MET A 1 1.21 3.11 12.45
N TRP A 2 1.08 3.54 11.19
CA TRP A 2 2.03 4.50 10.57
C TRP A 2 1.60 5.97 10.65
N LYS A 3 0.32 6.22 10.86
CA LYS A 3 -0.26 7.56 10.99
C LYS A 3 -0.95 7.67 12.35
N ASN A 4 -1.04 8.88 12.87
CA ASN A 4 -1.79 9.20 14.08
C ASN A 4 -3.29 9.30 13.75
N LEU A 5 -3.89 8.16 13.41
CA LEU A 5 -5.31 8.03 13.09
C LEU A 5 -5.97 7.06 14.08
N SER A 6 -7.23 7.33 14.42
CA SER A 6 -8.04 6.36 15.14
C SER A 6 -8.35 5.15 14.25
N VAL A 7 -8.73 4.04 14.87
CA VAL A 7 -9.19 2.83 14.16
C VAL A 7 -10.42 3.17 13.31
N GLU A 8 -11.34 3.95 13.86
CA GLU A 8 -12.59 4.31 13.19
C GLU A 8 -12.34 5.21 11.97
N GLU A 9 -11.40 6.14 12.07
CA GLU A 9 -10.98 6.95 10.93
C GLU A 9 -10.30 6.09 9.87
N SER A 10 -9.46 5.14 10.28
CA SER A 10 -8.81 4.20 9.35
C SER A 10 -9.84 3.34 8.59
N LYS A 11 -10.88 2.85 9.27
CA LYS A 11 -11.98 2.10 8.64
C LYS A 11 -12.81 2.98 7.70
N ARG A 12 -13.08 4.24 8.09
CA ARG A 12 -13.79 5.20 7.24
C ARG A 12 -13.03 5.44 5.94
N LEU A 13 -11.74 5.73 6.03
CA LEU A 13 -10.87 5.93 4.85
C LEU A 13 -10.81 4.68 3.97
N ALA A 14 -10.67 3.50 4.55
CA ALA A 14 -10.70 2.23 3.80
C ALA A 14 -12.01 2.07 3.00
N ARG A 15 -13.16 2.43 3.59
CA ARG A 15 -14.45 2.41 2.90
C ARG A 15 -14.54 3.44 1.77
N GLU A 16 -14.05 4.65 1.97
CA GLU A 16 -14.06 5.68 0.93
C GLU A 16 -13.15 5.29 -0.24
N ASN A 17 -11.92 4.81 0.02
CA ASN A 17 -11.02 4.35 -1.04
C ASN A 17 -11.52 3.11 -1.78
N ALA A 18 -12.29 2.24 -1.13
CA ALA A 18 -12.94 1.13 -1.81
C ALA A 18 -13.92 1.61 -2.90
N LYS A 19 -14.59 2.76 -2.72
CA LYS A 19 -15.46 3.35 -3.74
C LYS A 19 -14.66 3.79 -4.97
N ASP A 20 -13.51 4.43 -4.75
CA ASP A 20 -12.61 4.84 -5.83
C ASP A 20 -12.11 3.64 -6.64
N ILE A 21 -11.75 2.54 -5.97
CA ILE A 21 -11.34 1.29 -6.63
C ILE A 21 -12.50 0.70 -7.44
N ILE A 22 -13.71 0.62 -6.86
CA ILE A 22 -14.90 0.10 -7.55
C ILE A 22 -15.23 0.96 -8.79
N ALA A 23 -15.03 2.27 -8.71
CA ALA A 23 -15.27 3.19 -9.83
C ALA A 23 -14.39 2.91 -11.06
N CYS A 24 -13.25 2.21 -10.90
CA CYS A 24 -12.43 1.74 -12.01
C CYS A 24 -13.09 0.63 -12.85
N GLY A 25 -14.26 0.11 -12.44
CA GLY A 25 -15.07 -0.81 -13.26
C GLY A 25 -14.71 -2.30 -13.10
N PHE A 26 -14.20 -2.71 -11.94
CA PHE A 26 -13.93 -4.12 -11.65
C PHE A 26 -15.20 -4.99 -11.70
N ASP A 27 -15.09 -6.21 -12.25
CA ASP A 27 -16.18 -7.19 -12.29
C ASP A 27 -16.51 -7.67 -10.87
N ILE A 28 -17.70 -7.30 -10.38
CA ILE A 28 -18.16 -7.64 -9.03
C ILE A 28 -18.23 -9.15 -8.77
N SER A 29 -18.42 -9.97 -9.81
CA SER A 29 -18.49 -11.43 -9.68
C SER A 29 -17.12 -12.08 -9.46
N LYS A 30 -16.03 -11.34 -9.73
CA LYS A 30 -14.64 -11.84 -9.67
C LYS A 30 -13.74 -11.03 -8.75
N THR A 31 -14.28 -10.01 -8.10
CA THR A 31 -13.50 -9.08 -7.30
C THR A 31 -13.94 -9.12 -5.85
N PHE A 32 -13.00 -9.45 -4.97
CA PHE A 32 -13.23 -9.47 -3.53
C PHE A 32 -12.39 -8.36 -2.88
N ILE A 33 -13.06 -7.32 -2.39
CA ILE A 33 -12.44 -6.20 -1.64
C ILE A 33 -12.74 -6.42 -0.16
N PHE A 34 -11.70 -6.37 0.67
CA PHE A 34 -11.83 -6.56 2.12
C PHE A 34 -11.04 -5.52 2.91
N SER A 35 -11.46 -5.31 4.15
CA SER A 35 -10.73 -4.52 5.15
C SER A 35 -10.04 -5.47 6.12
N ASP A 36 -8.77 -5.23 6.42
CA ASP A 36 -8.00 -6.05 7.35
C ASP A 36 -8.71 -6.18 8.71
N PHE A 37 -9.27 -5.08 9.21
CA PHE A 37 -10.01 -5.07 10.48
C PHE A 37 -11.22 -6.01 10.53
N ASN A 38 -11.79 -6.37 9.37
CA ASN A 38 -13.01 -7.17 9.28
C ASN A 38 -12.76 -8.59 8.76
N TYR A 39 -11.67 -8.80 8.01
CA TYR A 39 -11.42 -10.06 7.31
C TYR A 39 -10.24 -10.86 7.87
N VAL A 40 -9.27 -10.20 8.52
CA VAL A 40 -8.13 -10.89 9.11
C VAL A 40 -8.62 -11.74 10.28
N GLY A 41 -8.63 -13.05 10.05
CA GLY A 41 -9.08 -14.07 10.99
C GLY A 41 -8.98 -15.46 10.35
N GLY A 42 -9.34 -16.51 11.09
CA GLY A 42 -9.35 -17.89 10.60
C GLY A 42 -8.09 -18.27 9.82
N THR A 43 -8.28 -18.85 8.64
CA THR A 43 -7.19 -19.30 7.75
C THR A 43 -6.27 -18.17 7.30
N PHE A 44 -6.77 -16.94 7.17
CA PHE A 44 -5.91 -15.80 6.81
C PHE A 44 -4.88 -15.56 7.92
N TYR A 45 -5.31 -15.56 9.18
CA TYR A 45 -4.43 -15.41 10.32
C TYR A 45 -3.46 -16.59 10.48
N GLU A 46 -3.90 -17.83 10.21
CA GLU A 46 -3.00 -19.00 10.19
C GLU A 46 -1.84 -18.82 9.21
N ASN A 47 -2.11 -18.30 8.00
CA ASN A 47 -1.08 -18.02 7.01
C ASN A 47 -0.13 -16.90 7.47
N MET A 48 -0.65 -15.84 8.11
CA MET A 48 0.19 -14.81 8.72
C MET A 48 1.15 -15.41 9.76
N VAL A 49 0.67 -16.30 10.64
CA VAL A 49 1.51 -16.96 11.64
C VAL A 49 2.60 -17.82 10.99
N ARG A 50 2.26 -18.57 9.94
CA ARG A 50 3.24 -19.38 9.17
C ARG A 50 4.34 -18.52 8.55
N ILE A 51 3.99 -17.35 8.00
CA ILE A 51 4.95 -16.40 7.44
C ILE A 51 5.81 -15.79 8.56
N ASN A 52 5.20 -15.31 9.63
CA ASN A 52 5.89 -14.68 10.76
C ASN A 52 6.93 -15.62 11.39
N LYS A 53 6.66 -16.92 11.46
CA LYS A 53 7.62 -17.93 11.95
C LYS A 53 8.87 -18.07 11.06
N CYS A 54 8.79 -17.64 9.79
CA CYS A 54 9.88 -17.75 8.81
C CYS A 54 10.71 -16.46 8.67
N VAL A 55 10.30 -15.38 9.33
CA VAL A 55 10.88 -14.04 9.20
C VAL A 55 11.43 -13.60 10.55
N THR A 56 12.74 -13.35 10.61
CA THR A 56 13.38 -12.87 11.83
C THR A 56 13.36 -11.35 11.90
N TYR A 57 13.49 -10.80 13.11
CA TYR A 57 13.59 -9.36 13.31
C TYR A 57 14.73 -8.73 12.49
N ASN A 58 15.91 -9.34 12.48
CA ASN A 58 17.04 -8.84 11.69
C ASN A 58 16.74 -8.75 10.19
N LYS A 59 15.90 -9.63 9.65
CA LYS A 59 15.47 -9.54 8.24
C LYS A 59 14.60 -8.30 8.02
N VAL A 60 13.62 -8.05 8.88
CA VAL A 60 12.74 -6.89 8.70
C VAL A 60 13.47 -5.56 8.95
N VAL A 61 14.49 -5.54 9.80
CA VAL A 61 15.42 -4.39 9.93
C VAL A 61 16.17 -4.18 8.61
N GLY A 62 16.77 -5.22 8.04
CA GLY A 62 17.52 -5.10 6.79
C GLY A 62 16.68 -4.74 5.57
N ILE A 63 15.41 -5.18 5.52
CA ILE A 63 14.52 -4.97 4.37
C ILE A 63 13.75 -3.65 4.49
N PHE A 64 13.24 -3.31 5.68
CA PHE A 64 12.31 -2.20 5.89
C PHE A 64 12.89 -1.05 6.73
N GLY A 65 14.08 -1.21 7.31
CA GLY A 65 14.72 -0.19 8.12
C GLY A 65 14.06 0.03 9.49
N PHE A 66 13.35 -0.97 10.03
CA PHE A 66 12.78 -0.85 11.37
C PHE A 66 13.84 -0.71 12.45
N THR A 67 13.45 -0.07 13.55
CA THR A 67 14.30 0.15 14.72
C THR A 67 13.67 -0.47 15.97
N GLY A 68 14.47 -0.60 17.03
CA GLY A 68 13.98 -1.11 18.33
C GLY A 68 12.89 -0.23 18.97
N GLU A 69 12.72 1.00 18.50
CA GLU A 69 11.70 1.95 18.96
C GLU A 69 10.37 1.81 18.20
N ASP A 70 10.34 1.04 17.11
CA ASP A 70 9.11 0.84 16.35
C ASP A 70 8.13 -0.08 17.10
N HIS A 71 6.84 0.26 17.03
CA HIS A 71 5.79 -0.57 17.61
C HIS A 71 5.78 -1.98 17.02
N ILE A 72 5.54 -2.99 17.87
CA ILE A 72 5.45 -4.41 17.46
C ILE A 72 4.43 -4.67 16.34
N GLY A 73 3.40 -3.83 16.23
CA GLY A 73 2.44 -3.88 15.13
C GLY A 73 3.09 -3.57 13.77
N LYS A 74 4.01 -2.60 13.70
CA LYS A 74 4.75 -2.29 12.46
C LYS A 74 5.71 -3.40 12.08
N ILE A 75 6.32 -4.05 13.07
CA ILE A 75 7.30 -5.12 12.88
C ILE A 75 6.65 -6.41 12.34
N SER A 76 5.36 -6.64 12.67
CA SER A 76 4.62 -7.87 12.30
C SER A 76 3.71 -7.73 11.08
N PHE A 77 3.36 -6.50 10.68
CA PHE A 77 2.70 -6.16 9.42
C PHE A 77 3.45 -6.48 8.10
N PRO A 78 4.78 -6.67 8.05
CA PRO A 78 5.54 -6.80 6.81
C PRO A 78 5.30 -8.01 5.90
N ALA A 79 4.07 -8.47 5.73
CA ALA A 79 3.76 -9.55 4.79
C ALA A 79 3.08 -9.05 3.49
N VAL A 80 2.96 -7.73 3.23
CA VAL A 80 1.84 -7.21 2.39
C VAL A 80 2.19 -6.34 1.14
N GLN A 81 3.45 -5.95 0.84
CA GLN A 81 3.80 -5.12 -0.36
C GLN A 81 5.14 -5.51 -1.07
N ASP A 82 5.72 -4.73 -1.99
CA ASP A 82 6.86 -5.14 -2.85
C ASP A 82 8.16 -5.70 -2.17
N PRO A 83 8.88 -4.98 -1.28
CA PRO A 83 9.95 -5.58 -0.49
C PRO A 83 9.44 -6.73 0.39
N TYR A 84 8.14 -6.74 0.66
CA TYR A 84 7.45 -7.83 1.34
C TYR A 84 7.15 -9.02 0.40
N PHE A 85 6.93 -8.86 -0.91
CA PHE A 85 6.73 -9.93 -1.88
C PHE A 85 8.03 -10.64 -2.19
N ARG A 86 9.17 -9.92 -2.19
CA ARG A 86 10.49 -10.55 -2.24
C ARG A 86 10.68 -11.49 -1.05
N MET A 87 10.39 -11.01 0.16
CA MET A 87 10.39 -11.82 1.38
C MET A 87 9.39 -13.00 1.30
N THR A 88 8.16 -12.75 0.84
CA THR A 88 7.12 -13.79 0.69
C THR A 88 7.54 -14.87 -0.30
N ARG A 89 8.24 -14.53 -1.39
CA ARG A 89 8.78 -15.50 -2.35
C ARG A 89 9.88 -16.39 -1.75
N ASP A 90 10.63 -15.89 -0.79
CA ASP A 90 11.65 -16.67 -0.06
C ASP A 90 11.03 -17.57 1.01
N VAL A 91 9.89 -17.17 1.55
CA VAL A 91 9.13 -17.92 2.57
C VAL A 91 8.22 -18.97 1.94
N ALA A 92 7.54 -18.67 0.83
CA ALA A 92 6.49 -19.51 0.25
C ALA A 92 6.88 -20.99 0.06
N PRO A 93 8.08 -21.34 -0.48
CA PRO A 93 8.49 -22.74 -0.62
C PRO A 93 8.66 -23.48 0.72
N ARG A 94 8.99 -22.75 1.80
CA ARG A 94 9.21 -23.33 3.15
C ARG A 94 7.89 -23.72 3.82
N ILE A 95 6.79 -23.12 3.39
CA ILE A 95 5.45 -23.36 3.92
C ILE A 95 4.55 -24.09 2.91
N GLY A 96 5.13 -24.67 1.85
CA GLY A 96 4.41 -25.50 0.87
C GLY A 96 3.58 -24.72 -0.15
N PHE A 97 3.83 -23.42 -0.33
CA PHE A 97 3.12 -22.58 -1.29
C PHE A 97 3.97 -22.23 -2.52
N HIS A 98 3.28 -21.92 -3.62
CA HIS A 98 3.92 -21.39 -4.82
C HIS A 98 4.37 -19.94 -4.61
N LYS A 99 5.49 -19.59 -5.23
CA LYS A 99 6.00 -18.21 -5.23
C LYS A 99 5.02 -17.32 -6.01
N PRO A 100 4.55 -16.19 -5.47
CA PRO A 100 3.74 -15.25 -6.23
C PRO A 100 4.54 -14.66 -7.40
N ALA A 101 3.91 -14.49 -8.55
CA ALA A 101 4.44 -13.71 -9.68
C ALA A 101 4.23 -12.21 -9.44
N LEU A 102 5.07 -11.37 -10.05
CA LEU A 102 4.98 -9.91 -9.94
C LEU A 102 4.93 -9.29 -11.34
N ILE A 103 4.17 -8.21 -11.46
CA ILE A 103 4.21 -7.28 -12.60
C ILE A 103 4.50 -5.91 -12.00
N GLU A 104 5.60 -5.29 -12.42
CA GLU A 104 6.09 -4.03 -11.85
C GLU A 104 5.79 -2.87 -12.80
N SER A 105 5.16 -1.81 -12.28
CA SER A 105 4.86 -0.58 -13.02
C SER A 105 5.76 0.56 -12.54
N LEU A 106 6.15 1.46 -13.44
CA LEU A 106 6.81 2.71 -13.07
C LEU A 106 5.84 3.62 -12.29
N PHE A 107 6.39 4.45 -11.41
CA PHE A 107 5.60 5.46 -10.71
C PHE A 107 5.17 6.58 -11.66
N PHE A 108 4.00 7.15 -11.43
CA PHE A 108 3.63 8.42 -12.05
C PHE A 108 4.53 9.54 -11.50
N PRO A 109 5.13 10.37 -12.38
CA PRO A 109 6.00 11.46 -11.96
C PRO A 109 5.20 12.50 -11.16
N ALA A 110 5.90 13.24 -10.30
CA ALA A 110 5.34 14.40 -9.62
C ALA A 110 5.06 15.52 -10.63
N LEU A 111 4.11 16.41 -10.31
CA LEU A 111 3.81 17.57 -11.18
C LEU A 111 5.01 18.52 -11.31
N GLN A 112 5.87 18.61 -10.29
CA GLN A 112 7.02 19.51 -10.27
C GLN A 112 8.29 18.94 -10.95
N GLY A 113 8.14 17.92 -11.80
CA GLY A 113 9.23 17.36 -12.61
C GLY A 113 9.70 15.95 -12.24
N GLU A 114 10.75 15.48 -12.93
CA GLU A 114 11.20 14.08 -12.91
C GLU A 114 11.84 13.63 -11.58
N THR A 115 12.17 14.55 -10.68
CA THR A 115 12.79 14.25 -9.38
C THR A 115 11.77 13.91 -8.30
N GLY A 116 10.83 13.01 -8.62
CA GLY A 116 9.83 12.59 -7.64
C GLY A 116 8.71 11.74 -8.22
N LYS A 117 7.87 11.25 -7.32
CA LYS A 117 6.61 10.58 -7.67
C LYS A 117 5.44 11.37 -7.11
N MET A 118 4.31 11.30 -7.79
CA MET A 118 3.06 11.86 -7.30
C MET A 118 2.73 11.32 -5.90
N SER A 119 2.47 12.20 -4.94
CA SER A 119 2.29 11.85 -3.53
C SER A 119 1.22 12.69 -2.86
N ALA A 120 0.24 12.05 -2.22
CA ALA A 120 -0.76 12.75 -1.41
C ALA A 120 -0.17 13.46 -0.17
N SER A 121 1.11 13.20 0.15
CA SER A 121 1.81 13.93 1.23
C SER A 121 2.32 15.30 0.79
N ASP A 122 2.44 15.53 -0.52
CA ASP A 122 2.70 16.84 -1.12
C ASP A 122 1.52 17.23 -2.03
N PRO A 123 0.61 18.10 -1.56
CA PRO A 123 -0.57 18.52 -2.32
C PRO A 123 -0.28 19.13 -3.69
N ASN A 124 0.91 19.71 -3.87
CA ASN A 124 1.31 20.32 -5.14
C ASN A 124 1.86 19.29 -6.14
N SER A 125 2.20 18.09 -5.67
CA SER A 125 2.72 17.02 -6.53
C SER A 125 1.65 16.21 -7.24
N ALA A 126 0.38 16.36 -6.84
CA ALA A 126 -0.68 15.43 -7.20
C ALA A 126 -1.95 16.10 -7.74
N ILE A 127 -2.51 15.45 -8.76
CA ILE A 127 -3.89 15.67 -9.21
C ILE A 127 -4.75 14.63 -8.50
N TYR A 128 -5.74 15.08 -7.75
CA TYR A 128 -6.64 14.20 -6.99
C TYR A 128 -7.87 13.86 -7.81
N VAL A 129 -8.45 12.68 -7.56
CA VAL A 129 -9.71 12.24 -8.18
C VAL A 129 -10.92 13.10 -7.78
N THR A 130 -10.74 13.98 -6.80
CA THR A 130 -11.74 14.95 -6.33
C THR A 130 -11.50 16.37 -6.84
N ASP A 131 -10.42 16.62 -7.59
CA ASP A 131 -10.12 17.95 -8.11
C ASP A 131 -11.20 18.39 -9.12
N SER A 132 -11.63 19.65 -9.05
CA SER A 132 -12.53 20.20 -10.05
C SER A 132 -11.81 20.42 -11.38
N SER A 133 -12.54 20.54 -12.49
CA SER A 133 -11.95 20.85 -13.79
C SER A 133 -11.11 22.14 -13.77
N LYS A 134 -11.46 23.10 -12.90
CA LYS A 134 -10.70 24.34 -12.71
C LYS A 134 -9.38 24.07 -11.97
N ASP A 135 -9.42 23.25 -10.92
CA ASP A 135 -8.22 22.92 -10.13
C ASP A 135 -7.23 22.11 -10.95
N ILE A 136 -7.72 21.14 -11.72
CA ILE A 136 -6.91 20.37 -12.68
C ILE A 136 -6.23 21.31 -13.66
N LYS A 137 -6.99 22.23 -14.28
CA LYS A 137 -6.44 23.20 -15.23
C LYS A 137 -5.34 24.04 -14.59
N ASN A 138 -5.57 24.53 -13.37
CA ASN A 138 -4.58 25.35 -12.67
C ASN A 138 -3.31 24.57 -12.34
N LYS A 139 -3.43 23.34 -11.80
CA LYS A 139 -2.28 22.48 -11.47
C LYS A 139 -1.46 22.14 -12.71
N VAL A 140 -2.11 21.78 -13.80
CA VAL A 140 -1.45 21.49 -15.07
C VAL A 140 -0.78 22.74 -15.66
N CYS A 141 -1.46 23.88 -15.70
CA CYS A 141 -0.92 25.10 -16.30
C CYS A 141 0.23 25.72 -15.49
N LEU A 142 0.21 25.65 -14.17
CA LEU A 142 1.23 26.25 -13.31
C LEU A 142 2.51 25.43 -13.25
N GLU A 143 2.38 24.10 -13.17
CA GLU A 143 3.52 23.23 -12.84
C GLU A 143 4.12 22.54 -14.07
N ILE A 144 3.34 22.25 -15.13
CA ILE A 144 3.81 21.45 -16.28
C ILE A 144 4.30 22.33 -17.44
N PHE A 145 3.80 23.56 -17.59
CA PHE A 145 4.05 24.41 -18.77
C PHE A 145 5.09 25.53 -18.54
N TYR A 146 5.71 25.59 -17.36
CA TYR A 146 6.73 26.60 -17.04
C TYR A 146 8.15 26.02 -16.86
N GLU A 147 8.35 24.73 -17.17
CA GLU A 147 9.65 24.14 -17.54
C GLU A 147 9.77 24.02 -19.07
#